data_AF-A0A1I2WL76-F1
#
_entry.id   AF-A0A1I2WL76-F1
#
_cell.length_a   1.000
_cell.length_b   1.000
_cell.length_c   1.000
_cell.angle_alpha   90.00
_cell.angle_beta   90.00
_cell.angle_gamma   90.00
#
_symmetry.space_group_name_H-M   'P 1'
#
loop_
_entity.id
_entity.type
_entity.pdbx_description
1 polymer ?
#
loop_
_entity_poly.entity_id
_entity_poly.type
_entity_poly.pdbx_seq_one_letter_code
_entity_poly.pdbx_strand_id
1 'polypeptide(L)'
;MQKRQFIPFSEVKDKKAIVVDSTHANGFMLSHWKGAPTPDAVQDDTSAAIVLNAMRQQLPELDLPYVTANHFDIDGFVGVWALLNPELALENEELLRQMALIGDFRELDLNHPLAGEALKLVCWLNAKERELFYKPFEADEMEEKEAAQCVQKFRYFLREFGRVLQDPDWEKGAWEDEVASVLLGYRDMYKPDTKITRLPEIGLIIIETPHPLHYYALFSRTQGFDMVLACYQGNKYELEYKYTTWVDITSRPTLPRLSMAPLATRLNELETSGRRWTYDAITETGPLLRLDGDKLTRSETYANPTEREIYTSSIPVEQLKEEVVQYYQQAYQGIQPKYNWTWKEVKELNR
;
A
#
# COMPACT_ATOMS: atom_id res chain seq x y z
N MET A 1 12.99 -16.95 27.28
CA MET A 1 13.14 -16.28 25.98
C MET A 1 14.03 -15.07 26.15
N GLN A 2 14.99 -14.87 25.24
CA GLN A 2 15.81 -13.66 25.23
C GLN A 2 14.92 -12.46 24.91
N LYS A 3 15.05 -11.37 25.68
CA LYS A 3 14.27 -10.16 25.45
C LYS A 3 14.81 -9.46 24.18
N ARG A 4 14.06 -9.56 23.07
CA ARG A 4 14.38 -8.89 21.80
C ARG A 4 14.22 -7.37 21.95
N GLN A 5 15.03 -6.61 21.21
CA GLN A 5 15.02 -5.14 21.26
C GLN A 5 14.94 -4.52 19.86
N PHE A 6 14.12 -3.49 19.71
CA PHE A 6 14.14 -2.63 18.53
C PHE A 6 15.40 -1.75 18.51
N ILE A 7 16.09 -1.69 17.38
CA ILE A 7 17.22 -0.80 17.14
C ILE A 7 16.97 0.11 15.93
N PRO A 8 17.53 1.33 15.90
CA PRO A 8 17.60 2.15 14.70
C PRO A 8 18.24 1.38 13.53
N PHE A 9 17.73 1.60 12.32
CA PHE A 9 18.21 0.89 11.12
C PHE A 9 19.70 1.10 10.83
N SER A 10 20.22 2.29 11.17
CA SER A 10 21.65 2.62 11.02
C SER A 10 22.58 1.78 11.89
N GLU A 11 22.07 1.12 12.93
CA GLU A 11 22.85 0.24 13.81
C GLU A 11 23.01 -1.17 13.23
N VAL A 12 22.25 -1.56 12.18
CA VAL A 12 22.32 -2.91 11.59
C VAL A 12 23.70 -3.23 11.03
N LYS A 13 24.45 -2.21 10.61
CA LYS A 13 25.84 -2.36 10.14
C LYS A 13 26.76 -3.01 11.20
N ASP A 14 26.51 -2.72 12.48
CA ASP A 14 27.33 -3.19 13.60
C ASP A 14 26.62 -4.27 14.44
N LYS A 15 25.29 -4.34 14.35
CA LYS A 15 24.43 -5.26 15.12
C LYS A 15 23.54 -6.06 14.19
N LYS A 16 23.85 -7.35 14.03
CA LYS A 16 22.99 -8.25 13.24
C LYS A 16 21.58 -8.29 13.83
N ALA A 17 20.59 -8.05 12.98
CA ALA A 17 19.19 -7.91 13.37
C ALA A 17 18.26 -8.64 12.38
N ILE A 18 17.04 -8.92 12.83
CA ILE A 18 15.93 -9.23 11.96
C ILE A 18 15.48 -7.91 11.32
N VAL A 19 15.49 -7.86 9.99
CA VAL A 19 15.12 -6.69 9.21
C VAL A 19 13.73 -6.96 8.64
N VAL A 20 12.74 -6.24 9.16
CA VAL A 20 11.34 -6.36 8.77
C VAL A 20 11.03 -5.28 7.75
N ASP A 21 10.33 -5.69 6.70
CA ASP A 21 9.85 -4.80 5.64
C ASP A 21 10.91 -3.83 5.08
N SER A 22 12.14 -4.32 4.94
CA SER A 22 13.27 -3.57 4.42
C SER A 22 14.36 -4.55 3.99
N THR A 23 15.42 -4.02 3.38
CA THR A 23 16.58 -4.85 3.02
C THR A 23 17.87 -4.27 3.60
N HIS A 24 18.73 -5.14 4.15
CA HIS A 24 20.07 -4.75 4.61
C HIS A 24 21.03 -5.95 4.57
N ALA A 25 22.19 -5.81 3.93
CA ALA A 25 23.12 -6.92 3.70
C ALA A 25 23.59 -7.67 4.96
N ASN A 26 23.62 -7.00 6.11
CA ASN A 26 23.98 -7.60 7.41
C ASN A 26 22.79 -8.14 8.23
N GLY A 27 21.56 -8.14 7.67
CA GLY A 27 20.34 -8.54 8.37
C GLY A 27 19.79 -9.89 7.91
N PHE A 28 18.95 -10.51 8.76
CA PHE A 28 18.04 -11.58 8.33
C PHE A 28 16.73 -10.93 7.89
N MET A 29 16.35 -11.09 6.62
CA MET A 29 15.27 -10.31 6.01
C MET A 29 13.95 -11.06 6.06
N LEU A 30 12.91 -10.38 6.53
CA LEU A 30 11.50 -10.80 6.48
C LEU A 30 10.72 -9.67 5.85
N SER A 31 10.71 -9.63 4.51
CA SER A 31 10.10 -8.56 3.73
C SER A 31 9.48 -9.09 2.44
N HIS A 32 8.34 -8.55 2.07
CA HIS A 32 7.71 -8.77 0.77
C HIS A 32 8.30 -7.89 -0.35
N TRP A 33 9.30 -7.04 -0.06
CA TRP A 33 9.91 -6.17 -1.06
C TRP A 33 10.51 -6.99 -2.20
N LYS A 34 10.39 -6.44 -3.41
CA LYS A 34 10.81 -7.09 -4.64
C LYS A 34 12.28 -7.53 -4.61
N GLY A 35 12.51 -8.84 -4.64
CA GLY A 35 13.85 -9.43 -4.58
C GLY A 35 14.49 -9.47 -3.19
N ALA A 36 13.75 -9.19 -2.12
CA ALA A 36 14.22 -9.45 -0.77
C ALA A 36 14.51 -10.96 -0.58
N PRO A 37 15.62 -11.36 0.05
CA PRO A 37 15.98 -12.76 0.28
C PRO A 37 15.19 -13.37 1.46
N THR A 38 13.87 -13.19 1.46
CA THR A 38 12.96 -13.82 2.42
C THR A 38 12.87 -15.32 2.16
N PRO A 39 13.03 -16.19 3.18
CA PRO A 39 13.00 -17.64 2.97
C PRO A 39 11.68 -18.12 2.34
N ASP A 40 11.78 -18.95 1.30
CA ASP A 40 10.61 -19.43 0.54
C ASP A 40 9.52 -20.05 1.42
N ALA A 41 9.92 -20.74 2.49
CA ALA A 41 8.99 -21.41 3.39
C ALA A 41 8.01 -20.45 4.11
N VAL A 42 8.36 -19.17 4.25
CA VAL A 42 7.58 -18.18 5.02
C VAL A 42 7.06 -17.02 4.19
N GLN A 43 7.29 -17.03 2.88
CA GLN A 43 6.78 -15.98 1.98
C GLN A 43 5.26 -15.86 2.10
N ASP A 44 4.79 -14.62 2.02
CA ASP A 44 3.39 -14.23 2.10
C ASP A 44 3.23 -12.88 1.40
N ASP A 45 2.01 -12.37 1.29
CA ASP A 45 1.72 -11.12 0.60
C ASP A 45 2.22 -9.87 1.35
N THR A 46 2.26 -9.91 2.68
CA THR A 46 2.71 -8.80 3.54
C THR A 46 3.88 -9.21 4.43
N SER A 47 4.74 -8.26 4.77
CA SER A 47 5.89 -8.46 5.68
C SER A 47 5.47 -8.89 7.08
N ALA A 48 4.35 -8.38 7.61
CA ALA A 48 3.75 -8.86 8.85
C ALA A 48 3.34 -10.33 8.77
N ALA A 49 2.71 -10.74 7.66
CA ALA A 49 2.31 -12.12 7.43
C ALA A 49 3.54 -13.04 7.31
N ILE A 50 4.60 -12.60 6.63
CA ILE A 50 5.90 -13.29 6.57
C ILE A 50 6.48 -13.49 7.98
N VAL A 51 6.46 -12.46 8.82
CA VAL A 51 6.92 -12.53 10.20
C VAL A 51 6.12 -13.55 11.02
N LEU A 52 4.79 -13.51 10.92
CA LEU A 52 3.90 -14.44 11.62
C LEU A 52 4.13 -15.89 11.17
N ASN A 53 4.34 -16.12 9.87
CA ASN A 53 4.72 -17.42 9.33
C ASN A 53 6.07 -17.89 9.89
N ALA A 54 7.08 -17.02 9.92
CA ALA A 54 8.39 -17.36 10.50
C ALA A 54 8.31 -17.73 11.98
N MET A 55 7.46 -17.05 12.74
CA MET A 55 7.21 -17.38 14.15
C MET A 55 6.51 -18.73 14.32
N ARG A 56 5.49 -19.02 13.50
CA ARG A 56 4.80 -20.33 13.50
C ARG A 56 5.75 -21.47 13.16
N GLN A 57 6.66 -21.24 12.21
CA GLN A 57 7.67 -22.22 11.80
C GLN A 57 8.89 -22.27 12.72
N GLN A 58 9.00 -21.36 13.69
CA GLN A 58 10.10 -21.28 14.66
C GLN A 58 11.46 -21.25 13.95
N LEU A 59 11.61 -20.39 12.93
CA LEU A 59 12.87 -20.26 12.21
C LEU A 59 14.02 -19.94 13.19
N PRO A 60 15.17 -20.63 13.11
CA PRO A 60 16.27 -20.43 14.05
C PRO A 60 16.87 -19.03 13.99
N GLU A 61 16.78 -18.35 12.84
CA GLU A 61 17.23 -16.97 12.66
C GLU A 61 16.44 -15.97 13.51
N LEU A 62 15.26 -16.36 14.02
CA LEU A 62 14.52 -15.55 14.97
C LEU A 62 15.26 -15.40 16.30
N ASP A 63 16.24 -16.24 16.65
CA ASP A 63 17.02 -16.09 17.89
C ASP A 63 17.90 -14.82 17.93
N LEU A 64 17.94 -14.04 16.85
CA LEU A 64 18.61 -12.73 16.84
C LEU A 64 18.01 -11.77 17.89
N PRO A 65 18.87 -11.05 18.65
CA PRO A 65 18.44 -10.21 19.77
C PRO A 65 17.84 -8.87 19.33
N TYR A 66 17.99 -8.50 18.06
CA TYR A 66 17.59 -7.20 17.55
C TYR A 66 16.60 -7.32 16.39
N VAL A 67 15.69 -6.35 16.31
CA VAL A 67 14.75 -6.18 15.19
C VAL A 67 14.76 -4.71 14.73
N THR A 68 14.54 -4.47 13.45
CA THR A 68 14.49 -3.12 12.88
C THR A 68 13.69 -3.05 11.58
N ALA A 69 13.42 -1.83 11.12
CA ALA A 69 12.88 -1.48 9.81
C ALA A 69 13.45 -0.10 9.40
N ASN A 70 13.58 0.20 8.10
CA ASN A 70 14.13 1.47 7.60
C ASN A 70 13.08 2.58 7.42
N HIS A 71 11.80 2.29 7.60
CA HIS A 71 10.72 3.25 7.52
C HIS A 71 9.56 2.82 8.42
N PHE A 72 8.60 3.70 8.62
CA PHE A 72 7.40 3.41 9.43
C PHE A 72 6.16 3.43 8.55
N ASP A 73 5.52 2.28 8.45
CA ASP A 73 4.19 2.07 7.91
C ASP A 73 3.47 0.98 8.74
N ILE A 74 2.24 0.62 8.35
CA ILE A 74 1.44 -0.34 9.12
C ILE A 74 2.00 -1.75 9.04
N ASP A 75 2.42 -2.22 7.87
CA ASP A 75 2.89 -3.59 7.67
C ASP A 75 4.23 -3.84 8.38
N GLY A 76 5.22 -2.97 8.14
CA GLY A 76 6.50 -2.98 8.83
C GLY A 76 6.33 -2.83 10.35
N PHE A 77 5.43 -1.95 10.81
CA PHE A 77 5.14 -1.80 12.24
C PHE A 77 4.60 -3.09 12.86
N VAL A 78 3.57 -3.69 12.26
CA VAL A 78 2.95 -4.93 12.76
C VAL A 78 3.99 -6.05 12.85
N GLY A 79 4.83 -6.21 11.82
CA GLY A 79 5.90 -7.21 11.84
C GLY A 79 6.94 -6.97 12.94
N VAL A 80 7.41 -5.73 13.11
CA VAL A 80 8.34 -5.39 14.21
C VAL A 80 7.69 -5.62 15.58
N TRP A 81 6.44 -5.19 15.77
CA TRP A 81 5.74 -5.36 17.04
C TRP A 81 5.51 -6.84 17.36
N ALA A 82 5.18 -7.66 16.36
CA ALA A 82 4.97 -9.09 16.53
C ALA A 82 6.23 -9.81 17.02
N LEU A 83 7.39 -9.46 16.48
CA LEU A 83 8.67 -9.99 16.96
C LEU A 83 9.00 -9.52 18.39
N LEU A 84 8.52 -8.37 18.83
CA LEU A 84 8.77 -7.91 20.21
C LEU A 84 7.77 -8.50 21.21
N ASN A 85 6.59 -8.91 20.74
CA ASN A 85 5.48 -9.41 21.56
C ASN A 85 4.92 -10.74 21.02
N PRO A 86 5.74 -11.80 20.94
CA PRO A 86 5.42 -12.98 20.14
C PRO A 86 4.17 -13.75 20.60
N GLU A 87 3.95 -13.85 21.92
CA GLU A 87 2.77 -14.54 22.47
C GLU A 87 1.48 -13.81 22.08
N LEU A 88 1.40 -12.51 22.38
CA LEU A 88 0.25 -11.67 22.04
C LEU A 88 0.02 -11.59 20.52
N ALA A 89 1.09 -11.60 19.73
CA ALA A 89 0.97 -11.57 18.28
C ALA A 89 0.36 -12.84 17.70
N LEU A 90 0.75 -14.02 18.22
CA LEU A 90 0.15 -15.29 17.79
C LEU A 90 -1.28 -15.48 18.32
N GLU A 91 -1.63 -14.86 19.46
CA GLU A 91 -3.01 -14.81 19.96
C GLU A 91 -3.92 -13.94 19.08
N ASN A 92 -3.38 -12.87 18.50
CA ASN A 92 -4.11 -11.91 17.65
C ASN A 92 -3.74 -12.05 16.16
N GLU A 93 -3.25 -13.21 15.73
CA GLU A 93 -2.61 -13.39 14.42
C GLU A 93 -3.49 -12.90 13.26
N GLU A 94 -4.75 -13.35 13.22
CA GLU A 94 -5.66 -13.00 12.13
C GLU A 94 -5.98 -11.50 12.11
N LEU A 95 -6.18 -10.87 13.28
CA LEU A 95 -6.42 -9.44 13.38
C LEU A 95 -5.23 -8.63 12.84
N LEU A 96 -4.01 -9.05 13.17
CA LEU A 96 -2.77 -8.41 12.70
C LEU A 96 -2.56 -8.59 11.19
N ARG A 97 -2.94 -9.75 10.63
CA ARG A 97 -2.93 -9.97 9.17
C ARG A 97 -3.91 -9.05 8.46
N GLN A 98 -5.13 -8.92 8.96
CA GLN A 98 -6.12 -7.99 8.41
C GLN A 98 -5.64 -6.53 8.53
N MET A 99 -5.01 -6.16 9.64
CA MET A 99 -4.44 -4.83 9.83
C MET A 99 -3.35 -4.53 8.80
N ALA A 100 -2.44 -5.47 8.55
CA ALA A 100 -1.40 -5.33 7.53
C ALA A 100 -1.99 -5.20 6.11
N LEU A 101 -2.94 -6.08 5.75
CA LEU A 101 -3.60 -6.04 4.44
C LEU A 101 -4.32 -4.69 4.19
N ILE A 102 -5.09 -4.21 5.16
CA ILE A 102 -5.80 -2.93 5.05
C ILE A 102 -4.80 -1.78 5.03
N GLY A 103 -3.80 -1.78 5.91
CA GLY A 103 -2.87 -0.67 6.03
C GLY A 103 -1.98 -0.48 4.81
N ASP A 104 -1.53 -1.58 4.23
CA ASP A 104 -0.52 -1.57 3.18
C ASP A 104 -1.13 -1.66 1.78
N PHE A 105 -2.05 -2.60 1.56
CA PHE A 105 -2.71 -2.74 0.26
C PHE A 105 -3.98 -1.92 0.11
N ARG A 106 -4.47 -1.31 1.20
CA ARG A 106 -5.73 -0.54 1.24
C ARG A 106 -6.95 -1.40 0.92
N GLU A 107 -6.83 -2.72 1.02
CA GLU A 107 -7.89 -3.67 0.72
C GLU A 107 -8.69 -3.98 1.98
N LEU A 108 -9.88 -3.39 2.09
CA LEU A 108 -10.84 -3.63 3.16
C LEU A 108 -11.94 -4.59 2.68
N ASP A 109 -12.08 -5.75 3.30
CA ASP A 109 -13.20 -6.68 3.10
C ASP A 109 -14.02 -6.83 4.40
N LEU A 110 -15.15 -6.13 4.49
CA LEU A 110 -16.03 -6.20 5.66
C LEU A 110 -16.82 -7.51 5.78
N ASN A 111 -16.67 -8.46 4.85
CA ASN A 111 -17.16 -9.83 5.05
C ASN A 111 -16.27 -10.61 6.03
N HIS A 112 -15.02 -10.19 6.21
CA HIS A 112 -14.13 -10.78 7.21
C HIS A 112 -14.51 -10.29 8.62
N PRO A 113 -14.69 -11.19 9.61
CA PRO A 113 -15.24 -10.83 10.91
C PRO A 113 -14.36 -9.87 11.74
N LEU A 114 -13.06 -9.78 11.43
CA LEU A 114 -12.11 -8.91 12.13
C LEU A 114 -11.72 -7.65 11.33
N ALA A 115 -12.28 -7.45 10.13
CA ALA A 115 -11.90 -6.31 9.29
C ALA A 115 -12.32 -4.96 9.90
N GLY A 116 -13.44 -4.92 10.64
CA GLY A 116 -13.87 -3.71 11.35
C GLY A 116 -12.90 -3.30 12.44
N GLU A 117 -12.48 -4.25 13.28
CA GLU A 117 -11.50 -4.06 14.34
C GLU A 117 -10.13 -3.70 13.77
N ALA A 118 -9.68 -4.38 12.71
CA ALA A 118 -8.45 -4.05 12.01
C ALA A 118 -8.47 -2.62 11.45
N LEU A 119 -9.59 -2.21 10.84
CA LEU A 119 -9.77 -0.85 10.34
C LEU A 119 -9.65 0.20 11.45
N LYS A 120 -10.21 -0.05 12.64
CA LYS A 120 -10.04 0.86 13.80
C LYS A 120 -8.57 1.04 14.17
N LEU A 121 -7.81 -0.06 14.21
CA LEU A 121 -6.37 -0.03 14.53
C LEU A 121 -5.56 0.71 13.47
N VAL A 122 -5.86 0.46 12.19
CA VAL A 122 -5.25 1.16 11.05
C VAL A 122 -5.51 2.67 11.14
N CYS A 123 -6.78 3.07 11.29
CA CYS A 123 -7.16 4.48 11.40
C CYS A 123 -6.55 5.14 12.64
N TRP A 124 -6.48 4.44 13.78
CA TRP A 124 -5.81 4.93 14.97
C TRP A 124 -4.33 5.23 14.73
N LEU A 125 -3.61 4.30 14.09
CA LEU A 125 -2.18 4.45 13.85
C LEU A 125 -1.91 5.63 12.92
N ASN A 126 -2.65 5.74 11.81
CA ASN A 126 -2.59 6.88 10.89
C ASN A 126 -2.94 8.21 11.58
N ALA A 127 -4.00 8.24 12.38
CA ALA A 127 -4.43 9.44 13.09
C ALA A 127 -3.38 9.92 14.10
N LYS A 128 -2.85 9.01 14.93
CA LYS A 128 -1.80 9.34 15.90
C LYS A 128 -0.48 9.71 15.24
N GLU A 129 -0.16 9.11 14.10
CA GLU A 129 1.02 9.49 13.33
C GLU A 129 0.92 10.93 12.85
N ARG A 130 -0.21 11.31 12.23
CA ARG A 130 -0.48 12.68 11.77
C ARG A 130 -0.55 13.70 12.92
N GLU A 131 -1.05 13.29 14.09
CA GLU A 131 -1.20 14.17 15.27
C GLU A 131 0.15 14.48 15.93
N LEU A 132 1.01 13.46 16.08
CA LEU A 132 2.19 13.54 16.96
C LEU A 132 3.52 13.65 16.20
N PHE A 133 3.53 13.31 14.92
CA PHE A 133 4.75 13.22 14.11
C PHE A 133 4.56 13.92 12.76
N TYR A 134 5.62 13.93 11.95
CA TYR A 134 5.51 14.34 10.54
C TYR A 134 4.59 13.36 9.81
N LYS A 135 3.81 13.85 8.84
CA LYS A 135 2.90 12.97 8.11
C LYS A 135 3.69 11.91 7.33
N PRO A 136 3.08 10.77 7.00
CA PRO A 136 3.67 9.81 6.07
C PRO A 136 4.27 10.51 4.84
N PHE A 137 5.47 10.10 4.47
CA PHE A 137 6.19 10.61 3.28
C PHE A 137 6.57 12.10 3.29
N GLU A 138 6.45 12.80 4.41
CA GLU A 138 6.95 14.18 4.59
C GLU A 138 8.37 14.25 5.19
N ALA A 139 9.00 13.10 5.46
CA ALA A 139 10.44 13.08 5.72
C ALA A 139 11.17 13.63 4.49
N ASP A 140 11.98 14.66 4.73
CA ASP A 140 12.88 15.30 3.78
C ASP A 140 13.55 14.23 2.88
N GLU A 141 13.55 14.44 1.56
CA GLU A 141 13.51 13.44 0.45
C GLU A 141 14.55 12.30 0.44
N MET A 142 15.45 12.24 1.42
CA MET A 142 16.50 11.22 1.55
C MET A 142 16.06 10.07 2.45
N GLU A 143 16.17 8.83 1.95
CA GLU A 143 15.89 7.58 2.69
C GLU A 143 16.63 7.48 4.04
N GLU A 144 17.88 7.96 4.12
CA GLU A 144 18.65 8.02 5.36
C GLU A 144 17.98 8.87 6.45
N LYS A 145 17.21 9.89 6.05
CA LYS A 145 16.46 10.74 6.98
C LYS A 145 15.20 10.04 7.47
N GLU A 146 14.45 9.35 6.60
CA GLU A 146 13.30 8.55 7.02
C GLU A 146 13.73 7.46 8.02
N ALA A 147 14.79 6.71 7.70
CA ALA A 147 15.32 5.66 8.58
C ALA A 147 15.79 6.17 9.96
N ALA A 148 16.18 7.44 10.05
CA ALA A 148 16.52 8.08 11.32
C ALA A 148 15.28 8.64 12.05
N GLN A 149 14.32 9.21 11.32
CA GLN A 149 13.16 9.90 11.87
C GLN A 149 12.07 8.92 12.34
N CYS A 150 11.90 7.80 11.63
CA CYS A 150 10.91 6.78 11.93
C CYS A 150 11.11 6.13 13.31
N VAL A 151 12.33 6.16 13.86
CA VAL A 151 12.68 5.63 15.18
C VAL A 151 11.79 6.21 16.29
N GLN A 152 11.42 7.50 16.21
CA GLN A 152 10.56 8.12 17.21
C GLN A 152 9.11 7.59 17.12
N LYS A 153 8.61 7.35 15.90
CA LYS A 153 7.31 6.72 15.66
C LYS A 153 7.30 5.31 16.25
N PHE A 154 8.28 4.46 15.89
CA PHE A 154 8.40 3.11 16.45
C PHE A 154 8.42 3.12 17.99
N ARG A 155 9.23 3.97 18.62
CA ARG A 155 9.30 4.03 20.10
C ARG A 155 7.96 4.34 20.75
N TYR A 156 7.17 5.24 20.16
CA TYR A 156 5.85 5.58 20.66
C TYR A 156 4.87 4.42 20.44
N PHE A 157 4.71 3.96 19.20
CA PHE A 157 3.71 2.94 18.86
C PHE A 157 4.01 1.59 19.49
N LEU A 158 5.28 1.17 19.60
CA LEU A 158 5.66 -0.05 20.29
C LEU A 158 5.29 -0.05 21.78
N ARG A 159 5.22 1.13 22.41
CA ARG A 159 4.81 1.30 23.81
C ARG A 159 3.30 1.27 23.97
N GLU A 160 2.56 1.94 23.08
CA GLU A 160 1.11 2.13 23.22
C GLU A 160 0.27 0.98 22.61
N PHE A 161 0.74 0.37 21.53
CA PHE A 161 -0.10 -0.50 20.68
C PHE A 161 -0.67 -1.71 21.41
N GLY A 162 0.05 -2.31 22.36
CA GLY A 162 -0.46 -3.49 23.09
C GLY A 162 -1.79 -3.21 23.82
N ARG A 163 -1.96 -1.98 24.35
CA ARG A 163 -3.21 -1.58 24.99
C ARG A 163 -4.33 -1.35 23.98
N VAL A 164 -4.02 -0.71 22.86
CA VAL A 164 -4.99 -0.38 21.82
C VAL A 164 -5.43 -1.63 21.04
N LEU A 165 -4.52 -2.58 20.84
CA LEU A 165 -4.83 -3.90 20.27
C LEU A 165 -5.85 -4.65 21.12
N GLN A 166 -5.73 -4.59 22.46
CA GLN A 166 -6.64 -5.25 23.38
C GLN A 166 -8.04 -4.61 23.39
N ASP A 167 -8.10 -3.27 23.33
CA ASP A 167 -9.34 -2.51 23.31
C ASP A 167 -9.18 -1.24 22.45
N PRO A 168 -9.51 -1.31 21.14
CA PRO A 168 -9.41 -0.15 20.25
C PRO A 168 -10.34 0.99 20.66
N ASP A 169 -11.45 0.69 21.35
CA ASP A 169 -12.43 1.70 21.75
C ASP A 169 -11.89 2.63 22.85
N TRP A 170 -10.80 2.26 23.53
CA TRP A 170 -10.07 3.17 24.44
C TRP A 170 -9.59 4.45 23.73
N GLU A 171 -9.20 4.34 22.46
CA GLU A 171 -8.73 5.45 21.63
C GLU A 171 -9.78 5.87 20.59
N LYS A 172 -11.07 5.64 20.87
CA LYS A 172 -12.18 5.91 19.94
C LYS A 172 -12.15 7.31 19.32
N GLY A 173 -11.85 8.33 20.13
CA GLY A 173 -11.77 9.72 19.65
C GLY A 173 -10.70 9.96 18.59
N ALA A 174 -9.71 9.07 18.43
CA ALA A 174 -8.68 9.19 17.40
C ALA A 174 -9.09 8.58 16.05
N TRP A 175 -9.92 7.52 16.04
CA TRP A 175 -10.23 6.78 14.82
C TRP A 175 -11.69 6.91 14.34
N GLU A 176 -12.64 7.33 15.18
CA GLU A 176 -14.08 7.27 14.87
C GLU A 176 -14.45 8.01 13.57
N ASP A 177 -13.94 9.22 13.38
CA ASP A 177 -14.28 10.04 12.21
C ASP A 177 -13.74 9.44 10.90
N GLU A 178 -12.50 8.94 10.91
CA GLU A 178 -11.89 8.32 9.74
C GLU A 178 -12.57 6.99 9.39
N VAL A 179 -12.86 6.15 10.39
CA VAL A 179 -13.63 4.91 10.20
C VAL A 179 -15.02 5.23 9.66
N ALA A 180 -15.72 6.25 10.18
CA ALA A 180 -17.03 6.64 9.69
C ALA A 180 -16.96 7.06 8.21
N SER A 181 -15.95 7.85 7.82
CA SER A 181 -15.70 8.23 6.43
C SER A 181 -15.47 7.01 5.52
N VAL A 182 -14.63 6.07 5.96
CA VAL A 182 -14.38 4.81 5.25
C VAL A 182 -15.65 4.01 5.06
N LEU A 183 -16.46 3.83 6.12
CA LEU A 183 -17.69 3.05 6.05
C LEU A 183 -18.77 3.71 5.18
N LEU A 184 -18.82 5.05 5.13
CA LEU A 184 -19.70 5.76 4.20
C LEU A 184 -19.28 5.49 2.75
N GLY A 185 -18.01 5.66 2.41
CA GLY A 185 -17.51 5.35 1.08
C GLY A 185 -17.63 3.87 0.73
N TYR A 186 -17.43 2.98 1.69
CA TYR A 186 -17.60 1.53 1.48
C TYR A 186 -19.04 1.23 1.08
N ARG A 187 -20.03 1.86 1.70
CA ARG A 187 -21.44 1.72 1.30
C ARG A 187 -21.70 2.26 -0.10
N ASP A 188 -21.01 3.34 -0.50
CA ASP A 188 -21.13 3.91 -1.84
C ASP A 188 -20.67 2.94 -2.93
N MET A 189 -19.68 2.09 -2.65
CA MET A 189 -19.20 1.03 -3.57
C MET A 189 -20.24 -0.06 -3.90
N TYR A 190 -21.37 -0.09 -3.20
CA TYR A 190 -22.48 -1.02 -3.41
C TYR A 190 -23.76 -0.33 -3.87
N LYS A 191 -23.77 0.99 -4.03
CA LYS A 191 -24.92 1.71 -4.55
C LYS A 191 -25.04 1.55 -6.07
N PRO A 192 -26.26 1.68 -6.64
CA PRO A 192 -26.49 1.52 -8.08
C PRO A 192 -25.79 2.55 -8.98
N ASP A 193 -25.43 3.71 -8.43
CA ASP A 193 -24.68 4.78 -9.10
C ASP A 193 -23.17 4.50 -9.15
N THR A 194 -22.66 3.53 -8.39
CA THR A 194 -21.31 3.02 -8.54
C THR A 194 -21.30 1.79 -9.45
N LYS A 195 -20.65 1.89 -10.62
CA LYS A 195 -20.48 0.79 -11.57
C LYS A 195 -19.05 0.29 -11.54
N ILE A 196 -18.90 -1.03 -11.61
CA ILE A 196 -17.60 -1.70 -11.60
C ILE A 196 -17.47 -2.57 -12.84
N THR A 197 -16.44 -2.30 -13.64
CA THR A 197 -16.04 -3.13 -14.78
C THR A 197 -14.71 -3.80 -14.47
N ARG A 198 -14.63 -5.12 -14.67
CA ARG A 198 -13.43 -5.94 -14.38
C ARG A 198 -12.84 -6.45 -15.68
N LEU A 199 -11.54 -6.23 -15.86
CA LEU A 199 -10.76 -6.61 -17.05
C LEU A 199 -9.53 -7.41 -16.57
N PRO A 200 -9.73 -8.65 -16.07
CA PRO A 200 -8.68 -9.44 -15.45
C PRO A 200 -7.51 -9.76 -16.39
N GLU A 201 -7.76 -9.84 -17.70
CA GLU A 201 -6.75 -10.09 -18.73
C GLU A 201 -5.64 -9.04 -18.81
N ILE A 202 -5.92 -7.82 -18.33
CA ILE A 202 -4.96 -6.72 -18.22
C ILE A 202 -4.79 -6.25 -16.78
N GLY A 203 -5.33 -6.96 -15.78
CA GLY A 203 -5.22 -6.61 -14.37
C GLY A 203 -5.91 -5.29 -13.98
N LEU A 204 -6.87 -4.79 -14.78
CA LEU A 204 -7.53 -3.50 -14.59
C LEU A 204 -8.94 -3.67 -14.00
N ILE A 205 -9.28 -2.82 -13.03
CA ILE A 205 -10.64 -2.58 -12.58
C ILE A 205 -11.01 -1.12 -12.80
N ILE A 206 -12.18 -0.88 -13.40
CA ILE A 206 -12.72 0.46 -13.63
C ILE A 206 -13.87 0.69 -12.66
N ILE A 207 -13.80 1.77 -11.91
CA ILE A 207 -14.80 2.17 -10.92
C ILE A 207 -15.38 3.51 -11.37
N GLU A 208 -16.64 3.50 -11.81
CA GLU A 208 -17.40 4.72 -12.06
C GLU A 208 -18.25 5.02 -10.83
N THR A 209 -18.02 6.15 -10.15
CA THR A 209 -18.74 6.52 -8.92
C THR A 209 -18.95 8.04 -8.87
N PRO A 210 -20.02 8.60 -8.27
CA PRO A 210 -20.32 10.02 -8.36
C PRO A 210 -19.20 10.97 -7.91
N HIS A 211 -18.49 10.62 -6.84
CA HIS A 211 -17.49 11.47 -6.20
C HIS A 211 -16.31 10.65 -5.66
N PRO A 212 -15.16 11.29 -5.39
CA PRO A 212 -14.04 10.62 -4.73
C PRO A 212 -14.45 9.94 -3.43
N LEU A 213 -13.80 8.82 -3.13
CA LEU A 213 -14.02 8.00 -1.93
C LEU A 213 -12.69 7.84 -1.18
N HIS A 214 -12.77 7.60 0.12
CA HIS A 214 -11.60 7.23 0.92
C HIS A 214 -10.89 6.00 0.34
N TYR A 215 -9.57 5.88 0.41
CA TYR A 215 -8.84 4.77 -0.24
C TYR A 215 -9.32 3.38 0.20
N TYR A 216 -9.41 3.13 1.51
CA TYR A 216 -9.93 1.86 2.04
C TYR A 216 -11.33 1.52 1.53
N ALA A 217 -12.15 2.52 1.23
CA ALA A 217 -13.43 2.31 0.57
C ALA A 217 -13.26 2.03 -0.93
N LEU A 218 -12.54 2.88 -1.65
CA LEU A 218 -12.34 2.76 -3.10
C LEU A 218 -11.76 1.40 -3.48
N PHE A 219 -10.80 0.90 -2.69
CA PHE A 219 -10.08 -0.35 -2.98
C PHE A 219 -10.75 -1.60 -2.43
N SER A 220 -11.83 -1.47 -1.64
CA SER A 220 -12.58 -2.59 -1.04
C SER A 220 -13.06 -3.68 -2.00
N ARG A 221 -13.23 -3.33 -3.29
CA ARG A 221 -13.71 -4.26 -4.33
C ARG A 221 -12.69 -4.56 -5.43
N THR A 222 -11.41 -4.27 -5.15
CA THR A 222 -10.30 -4.32 -6.12
C THR A 222 -9.32 -5.47 -5.88
N GLN A 223 -9.56 -6.32 -4.89
CA GLN A 223 -8.74 -7.51 -4.64
C GLN A 223 -8.61 -8.35 -5.92
N GLY A 224 -7.39 -8.80 -6.20
CA GLY A 224 -7.09 -9.56 -7.42
C GLY A 224 -6.75 -8.69 -8.65
N PHE A 225 -6.87 -7.37 -8.55
CA PHE A 225 -6.50 -6.42 -9.60
C PHE A 225 -5.31 -5.58 -9.17
N ASP A 226 -4.54 -5.16 -10.16
CA ASP A 226 -3.25 -4.45 -10.02
C ASP A 226 -3.35 -2.97 -10.40
N MET A 227 -4.39 -2.61 -11.15
CA MET A 227 -4.66 -1.23 -11.56
C MET A 227 -6.10 -0.85 -11.32
N VAL A 228 -6.33 0.40 -10.88
CA VAL A 228 -7.65 0.97 -10.66
C VAL A 228 -7.79 2.23 -11.51
N LEU A 229 -8.78 2.25 -12.42
CA LEU A 229 -9.23 3.47 -13.07
C LEU A 229 -10.47 3.98 -12.33
N ALA A 230 -10.32 5.06 -11.56
CA ALA A 230 -11.43 5.73 -10.91
C ALA A 230 -11.98 6.84 -11.82
N CYS A 231 -13.28 6.78 -12.09
CA CYS A 231 -14.02 7.70 -12.92
C CYS A 231 -15.12 8.39 -12.12
N TYR A 232 -15.01 9.69 -11.96
CA TYR A 232 -15.97 10.52 -11.21
C TYR A 232 -16.84 11.38 -12.12
N GLN A 233 -17.92 11.93 -11.57
CA GLN A 233 -18.76 12.89 -12.30
C GLN A 233 -17.96 14.12 -12.72
N GLY A 234 -18.38 14.71 -13.84
CA GLY A 234 -17.73 15.90 -14.40
C GLY A 234 -16.37 15.60 -15.03
N ASN A 235 -16.22 14.41 -15.63
CA ASN A 235 -15.02 13.96 -16.33
C ASN A 235 -13.73 14.09 -15.50
N LYS A 236 -13.77 13.60 -14.27
CA LYS A 236 -12.64 13.61 -13.33
C LYS A 236 -12.12 12.19 -13.18
N TYR A 237 -10.82 11.98 -13.35
CA TYR A 237 -10.26 10.63 -13.47
C TYR A 237 -8.90 10.50 -12.80
N GLU A 238 -8.64 9.31 -12.26
CA GLU A 238 -7.32 8.88 -11.80
C GLU A 238 -7.10 7.41 -12.18
N LEU A 239 -5.96 7.11 -12.79
CA LEU A 239 -5.50 5.75 -13.04
C LEU A 239 -4.32 5.46 -12.11
N GLU A 240 -4.42 4.42 -11.29
CA GLU A 240 -3.43 4.06 -10.28
C GLU A 240 -2.97 2.62 -10.45
N TYR A 241 -1.65 2.41 -10.38
CA TYR A 241 -1.10 1.09 -10.06
C TYR A 241 -1.11 0.90 -8.55
N LYS A 242 -1.70 -0.20 -8.10
CA LYS A 242 -1.72 -0.56 -6.69
C LYS A 242 -0.34 -0.95 -6.19
N TYR A 243 -0.11 -0.77 -4.89
CA TYR A 243 1.14 -1.13 -4.23
C TYR A 243 1.51 -2.61 -4.41
N THR A 244 0.53 -3.50 -4.59
CA THR A 244 0.69 -4.93 -4.91
C THR A 244 1.59 -5.20 -6.12
N THR A 245 1.78 -4.21 -7.01
CA THR A 245 2.67 -4.32 -8.18
C THR A 245 4.11 -3.87 -7.92
N TRP A 246 4.37 -3.19 -6.79
CA TRP A 246 5.72 -2.76 -6.36
C TRP A 246 6.45 -3.85 -5.57
N VAL A 247 5.69 -4.69 -4.86
CA VAL A 247 6.18 -5.77 -3.99
C VAL A 247 6.12 -7.13 -4.69
N ASP A 248 6.60 -8.16 -4.02
CA ASP A 248 6.38 -9.56 -4.39
C ASP A 248 5.22 -10.12 -3.55
N ILE A 249 4.16 -10.56 -4.23
CA ILE A 249 3.02 -11.24 -3.60
C ILE A 249 3.01 -12.73 -3.98
N THR A 250 2.46 -13.55 -3.10
CA THR A 250 2.41 -15.02 -3.23
C THR A 250 1.02 -15.55 -3.56
N SER A 251 -0.03 -14.77 -3.26
CA SER A 251 -1.42 -15.17 -3.48
C SER A 251 -1.77 -15.39 -4.94
N ARG A 252 -1.10 -14.69 -5.88
CA ARG A 252 -1.33 -14.79 -7.32
C ARG A 252 -0.14 -14.26 -8.14
N PRO A 253 0.01 -14.69 -9.41
CA PRO A 253 0.92 -14.01 -10.33
C PRO A 253 0.39 -12.61 -10.69
N THR A 254 1.29 -11.72 -11.10
CA THR A 254 0.98 -10.34 -11.50
C THR A 254 1.48 -10.03 -12.91
N LEU A 255 0.94 -8.97 -13.51
CA LEU A 255 1.51 -8.35 -14.71
C LEU A 255 2.60 -7.34 -14.31
N PRO A 256 3.63 -7.13 -15.16
CA PRO A 256 4.67 -6.15 -14.87
C PRO A 256 4.14 -4.73 -15.02
N ARG A 257 4.69 -3.79 -14.27
CA ARG A 257 4.39 -2.37 -14.48
C ARG A 257 4.88 -1.90 -15.85
N LEU A 258 4.00 -1.22 -16.56
CA LEU A 258 4.31 -0.55 -17.82
C LEU A 258 4.22 0.97 -17.64
N SER A 259 5.10 1.68 -18.32
CA SER A 259 5.18 3.13 -18.34
C SER A 259 3.86 3.70 -18.82
N MET A 260 3.34 4.70 -18.12
CA MET A 260 2.12 5.38 -18.55
C MET A 260 2.42 6.52 -19.55
N ALA A 261 3.68 6.71 -19.95
CA ALA A 261 4.09 7.78 -20.87
C ALA A 261 3.39 7.74 -22.24
N PRO A 262 3.25 6.57 -22.92
CA PRO A 262 2.55 6.51 -24.20
C PRO A 262 1.07 6.85 -24.06
N LEU A 263 0.42 6.35 -23.00
CA LEU A 263 -0.97 6.66 -22.68
C LEU A 263 -1.16 8.15 -22.37
N ALA A 264 -0.31 8.75 -21.54
CA ALA A 264 -0.37 10.18 -21.25
C ALA A 264 -0.16 11.03 -22.52
N THR A 265 0.73 10.62 -23.43
CA THR A 265 0.93 11.29 -24.72
C THR A 265 -0.38 11.27 -25.52
N ARG A 266 -0.99 10.10 -25.65
CA ARG A 266 -2.26 9.93 -26.36
C ARG A 266 -3.40 10.76 -25.76
N LEU A 267 -3.55 10.76 -24.44
CA LEU A 267 -4.57 11.56 -23.76
C LEU A 267 -4.34 13.06 -23.94
N ASN A 268 -3.07 13.52 -23.96
CA ASN A 268 -2.73 14.91 -24.23
C ASN A 268 -3.05 15.36 -25.67
N GLU A 269 -3.07 14.46 -26.65
CA GLU A 269 -3.52 14.80 -28.02
C GLU A 269 -5.03 15.05 -28.10
N LEU A 270 -5.79 14.39 -27.22
CA LEU A 270 -7.25 14.48 -27.14
C LEU A 270 -7.71 15.63 -26.23
N GLU A 271 -6.86 16.05 -25.30
CA GLU A 271 -7.20 17.01 -24.26
C GLU A 271 -7.26 18.45 -24.80
N THR A 272 -8.38 19.12 -24.54
CA THR A 272 -8.67 20.50 -24.97
C THR A 272 -9.03 21.45 -23.80
N SER A 273 -9.04 20.98 -22.55
CA SER A 273 -9.33 21.80 -21.36
C SER A 273 -8.26 22.84 -21.02
N GLY A 274 -7.12 22.82 -21.71
CA GLY A 274 -5.94 23.64 -21.40
C GLY A 274 -5.07 23.08 -20.27
N ARG A 275 -5.39 21.88 -19.77
CA ARG A 275 -4.61 21.13 -18.78
C ARG A 275 -3.85 19.98 -19.45
N ARG A 276 -2.90 19.38 -18.72
CA ARG A 276 -2.02 18.33 -19.24
C ARG A 276 -2.14 17.06 -18.42
N TRP A 277 -2.28 15.91 -19.07
CA TRP A 277 -2.14 14.59 -18.43
C TRP A 277 -0.68 14.33 -18.06
N THR A 278 -0.45 14.05 -16.79
CA THR A 278 0.86 13.70 -16.22
C THR A 278 0.82 12.28 -15.66
N TYR A 279 2.01 11.72 -15.43
CA TYR A 279 2.17 10.37 -14.92
C TYR A 279 3.43 10.25 -14.05
N ASP A 280 3.37 9.32 -13.10
CA ASP A 280 4.49 8.97 -12.23
C ASP A 280 5.41 7.91 -12.85
N ALA A 281 6.65 7.85 -12.37
CA ALA A 281 7.60 6.82 -12.78
C ALA A 281 7.16 5.42 -12.30
N ILE A 282 7.45 4.38 -13.10
CA ILE A 282 7.12 2.98 -12.77
C ILE A 282 7.73 2.48 -11.44
N THR A 283 8.74 3.20 -10.93
CA THR A 283 9.45 2.90 -9.68
C THR A 283 8.80 3.51 -8.44
N GLU A 284 7.87 4.47 -8.59
CA GLU A 284 7.09 5.00 -7.46
C GLU A 284 6.27 3.89 -6.80
N THR A 285 5.94 3.96 -5.52
CA THR A 285 5.26 2.83 -4.85
C THR A 285 3.82 2.63 -5.33
N GLY A 286 3.10 3.71 -5.65
CA GLY A 286 1.77 3.68 -6.27
C GLY A 286 1.63 4.73 -7.38
N PRO A 287 2.18 4.49 -8.59
CA PRO A 287 2.24 5.51 -9.62
C PRO A 287 0.85 5.85 -10.17
N LEU A 288 0.59 7.16 -10.30
CA LEU A 288 -0.64 7.72 -10.82
C LEU A 288 -0.49 8.27 -12.24
N LEU A 289 -1.56 8.21 -13.01
CA LEU A 289 -1.81 9.04 -14.18
C LEU A 289 -3.07 9.88 -13.94
N ARG A 290 -2.96 11.19 -14.11
CA ARG A 290 -4.01 12.16 -13.79
C ARG A 290 -3.89 13.44 -14.62
N LEU A 291 -4.96 14.22 -14.66
CA LEU A 291 -4.93 15.55 -15.29
C LEU A 291 -4.33 16.59 -14.33
N ASP A 292 -3.38 17.37 -14.84
CA ASP A 292 -2.68 18.50 -14.21
C ASP A 292 -2.06 18.17 -12.86
N GLY A 293 -1.18 17.16 -12.86
CA GLY A 293 -0.41 16.74 -11.70
C GLY A 293 0.96 17.41 -11.57
N ASP A 294 1.20 18.55 -12.22
CA ASP A 294 2.43 19.32 -11.95
C ASP A 294 2.37 19.83 -10.49
N LYS A 295 3.05 19.08 -9.62
CA LYS A 295 3.29 19.30 -8.18
C LYS A 295 2.20 18.83 -7.22
N LEU A 296 1.71 17.59 -7.34
CA LEU A 296 1.40 16.91 -6.08
C LEU A 296 2.71 16.72 -5.32
N THR A 297 2.76 17.24 -4.11
CA THR A 297 3.76 16.80 -3.14
C THR A 297 3.60 15.31 -2.89
N ARG A 298 4.68 14.65 -2.45
CA ARG A 298 4.63 13.24 -2.11
C ARG A 298 3.48 12.93 -1.13
N SER A 299 3.25 13.79 -0.14
CA SER A 299 2.14 13.61 0.81
C SER A 299 0.76 13.72 0.16
N GLU A 300 0.55 14.60 -0.83
CA GLU A 300 -0.72 14.68 -1.58
C GLU A 300 -0.94 13.47 -2.51
N THR A 301 0.13 12.90 -3.05
CA THR A 301 0.07 11.65 -3.84
C THR A 301 -0.45 10.48 -3.00
N TYR A 302 -0.05 10.40 -1.73
CA TYR A 302 -0.48 9.33 -0.83
C TYR A 302 -1.70 9.66 0.03
N ALA A 303 -2.15 10.93 0.04
CA ALA A 303 -3.41 11.36 0.66
C ALA A 303 -4.63 10.74 -0.04
N ASN A 304 -5.75 10.68 0.65
CA ASN A 304 -6.98 10.09 0.10
C ASN A 304 -7.43 10.85 -1.16
N PRO A 305 -8.10 10.19 -2.13
CA PRO A 305 -8.68 10.89 -3.28
C PRO A 305 -9.66 12.00 -2.88
N THR A 306 -10.25 11.91 -1.69
CA THR A 306 -11.12 12.94 -1.10
C THR A 306 -10.39 14.20 -0.62
N GLU A 307 -9.06 14.15 -0.50
CA GLU A 307 -8.22 15.20 0.09
C GLU A 307 -7.39 15.95 -0.95
N ARG A 308 -7.56 15.63 -2.24
CA ARG A 308 -6.83 16.27 -3.35
C ARG A 308 -7.77 16.71 -4.47
N GLU A 309 -7.39 17.78 -5.15
CA GLU A 309 -8.17 18.31 -6.28
C GLU A 309 -8.01 17.39 -7.50
N ILE A 310 -9.14 16.95 -8.07
CA ILE A 310 -9.17 16.18 -9.32
C ILE A 310 -9.83 17.05 -10.39
N TYR A 311 -9.08 17.38 -11.43
CA TYR A 311 -9.52 18.30 -12.46
C TYR A 311 -10.41 17.64 -13.52
N THR A 312 -11.32 18.43 -14.07
CA THR A 312 -12.22 18.03 -15.17
C THR A 312 -11.44 18.00 -16.48
N SER A 313 -11.44 16.85 -17.14
CA SER A 313 -10.96 16.63 -18.49
C SER A 313 -12.03 16.98 -19.52
N SER A 314 -11.59 17.40 -20.71
CA SER A 314 -12.49 17.52 -21.87
C SER A 314 -12.84 16.16 -22.50
N ILE A 315 -12.11 15.10 -22.17
CA ILE A 315 -12.32 13.75 -22.70
C ILE A 315 -13.53 13.12 -22.00
N PRO A 316 -14.56 12.67 -22.73
CA PRO A 316 -15.70 11.95 -22.15
C PRO A 316 -15.29 10.60 -21.55
N VAL A 317 -16.01 10.15 -20.52
CA VAL A 317 -15.67 8.93 -19.76
C VAL A 317 -15.56 7.67 -20.62
N GLU A 318 -16.45 7.50 -21.61
CA GLU A 318 -16.40 6.34 -22.51
C GLU A 318 -15.13 6.35 -23.36
N GLN A 319 -14.75 7.51 -23.91
CA GLN A 319 -13.54 7.65 -24.70
C GLN A 319 -12.28 7.43 -23.84
N LEU A 320 -12.25 7.97 -22.62
CA LEU A 320 -11.12 7.74 -21.70
C LEU A 320 -10.95 6.25 -21.37
N LYS A 321 -12.05 5.56 -21.03
CA LYS A 321 -12.02 4.11 -20.76
C LYS A 321 -11.48 3.35 -21.97
N GLU A 322 -11.96 3.67 -23.17
CA GLU A 322 -11.50 3.03 -24.41
C GLU A 322 -9.98 3.21 -24.62
N GLU A 323 -9.45 4.42 -24.48
CA GLU A 323 -8.02 4.69 -24.67
C GLU A 323 -7.15 3.96 -23.63
N VAL A 324 -7.58 3.92 -22.35
CA VAL A 324 -6.88 3.17 -21.29
C VAL A 324 -6.89 1.66 -21.57
N VAL A 325 -8.05 1.10 -21.92
CA VAL A 325 -8.19 -0.34 -22.17
C VAL A 325 -7.41 -0.76 -23.40
N GLN A 326 -7.51 -0.01 -24.50
CA GLN A 326 -6.78 -0.29 -25.73
C GLN A 326 -5.27 -0.24 -25.50
N TYR A 327 -4.78 0.75 -24.75
CA TYR A 327 -3.37 0.84 -24.41
C TYR A 327 -2.87 -0.44 -23.71
N TYR A 328 -3.51 -0.86 -22.63
CA TYR A 328 -3.05 -2.02 -21.88
C TYR A 328 -3.25 -3.35 -22.61
N GLN A 329 -4.32 -3.50 -23.40
CA GLN A 329 -4.51 -4.70 -24.22
C GLN A 329 -3.41 -4.86 -25.26
N GLN A 330 -2.97 -3.76 -25.88
CA GLN A 330 -1.85 -3.77 -26.82
C GLN A 330 -0.52 -3.98 -26.09
N ALA A 331 -0.28 -3.25 -25.00
CA ALA A 331 0.99 -3.27 -24.30
C ALA A 331 1.27 -4.60 -23.59
N TYR A 332 0.24 -5.31 -23.12
CA TYR A 332 0.38 -6.65 -22.55
C TYR A 332 0.29 -7.78 -23.59
N GLN A 333 0.20 -7.48 -24.88
CA GLN A 333 0.13 -8.52 -25.90
C GLN A 333 1.37 -9.42 -25.85
N GLY A 334 1.17 -10.71 -25.56
CA GLY A 334 2.25 -11.70 -25.46
C GLY A 334 2.97 -11.72 -24.11
N ILE A 335 2.60 -10.86 -23.16
CA ILE A 335 3.11 -10.90 -21.78
C ILE A 335 2.21 -11.84 -20.97
N GLN A 336 2.82 -12.77 -20.24
CA GLN A 336 2.11 -13.66 -19.34
C GLN A 336 2.35 -13.23 -17.88
N PRO A 337 1.31 -13.28 -17.02
CA PRO A 337 1.49 -13.06 -15.60
C PRO A 337 2.49 -14.06 -15.01
N LYS A 338 3.32 -13.61 -14.08
CA LYS A 338 4.21 -14.49 -13.30
C LYS A 338 4.43 -13.93 -11.90
N TYR A 339 5.01 -14.77 -11.05
CA TYR A 339 5.50 -14.36 -9.74
C TYR A 339 6.84 -13.64 -9.87
N ASN A 340 7.11 -12.73 -8.92
CA ASN A 340 8.43 -12.15 -8.65
C ASN A 340 9.08 -11.50 -9.89
N TRP A 341 8.35 -10.62 -10.57
CA TRP A 341 8.93 -9.71 -11.56
C TRP A 341 10.09 -8.94 -10.94
N THR A 342 11.26 -8.93 -11.57
CA THR A 342 12.41 -8.16 -11.08
C THR A 342 12.37 -6.72 -11.62
N TRP A 343 12.97 -5.78 -10.88
CA TRP A 343 13.13 -4.40 -11.38
C TRP A 343 13.94 -4.33 -12.68
N LYS A 344 14.83 -5.30 -12.92
CA LYS A 344 15.58 -5.38 -14.18
C LYS A 344 14.63 -5.70 -15.35
N GLU A 345 13.80 -6.73 -15.21
CA GLU A 345 12.83 -7.12 -16.24
C GLU A 345 11.81 -6.00 -16.49
N VAL A 346 11.27 -5.41 -15.42
CA VAL A 346 10.35 -4.27 -15.52
C VAL A 346 11.00 -3.10 -16.27
N LYS A 347 12.25 -2.75 -15.96
CA LYS A 347 12.97 -1.69 -16.69
C LYS A 347 13.25 -2.07 -18.15
N GLU A 348 13.53 -3.33 -18.45
CA GLU A 348 13.78 -3.80 -19.81
C GLU A 348 12.52 -3.74 -20.68
N LEU A 349 11.34 -4.02 -20.13
CA LEU A 349 10.05 -3.89 -20.81
C LEU A 349 9.66 -2.44 -21.13
N ASN A 350 10.29 -1.46 -20.46
CA ASN A 350 9.97 -0.04 -20.55
C ASN A 350 11.05 0.79 -21.27
N ARG A 351 12.01 0.13 -21.91
CA ARG A 351 12.99 0.76 -22.82
C ARG A 351 12.43 0.82 -24.22
#